data_AF-A0A7X5LK49-F1
#
_entry.id   AF-A0A7X5LK49-F1
#
_cell.length_a   1.000
_cell.length_b   1.000
_cell.length_c   1.000
_cell.angle_alpha   90.00
_cell.angle_beta   90.00
_cell.angle_gamma   90.00
#
_symmetry.space_group_name_H-M   'P 1'
#
loop_
_entity.id
_entity.type
_entity.pdbx_description
1 polymer ?
#
loop_
_entity_poly.entity_id
_entity_poly.type
_entity_poly.pdbx_seq_one_letter_code
_entity_poly.pdbx_strand_id
1 'polypeptide(L)'
;MPPLFFLLLHLKQLVRFSALLRWQARGLKTLLTVGLLSVLSISQAYAVSYTIKGVKQDKLKNNIRIHLANLDVDTELLFDPFWQDEVKSTVATAVEPFGYYNSEATVTVEDDNVVVSVTLHSPLIVANITREIIGAGRSDPNFRQKFNAFPLKKGDVLIQPEYSSFKSSMFNYALAHGYFDFHWQATRLDLVREEDEANILLIAQSGPQYNFGKLKFVGEDKARSIIARLTPFEEGEPYSSAKLTDFNRRLNQSGYFNRVIARPVVSEAEGLNVPIEVALSHRPTDTYNVSLGAATDTGPRVRLGWERPWVNDKGHSISADLFVSEPEQSLTADYRIPMRNITRDYVSFEAGYQFIEYPNTSIESETLSLSTHRYWQYDESPWQHDFSLTYLKETYDDGDASEATTSLIMPGYSLTFLEKDDELNVQNGQYFHVSTQLGRDNFGSDINIVKSVLEGALIHTFADKHRVTVRGELGAIKTNDFSQVPTSIRFYAGGDQSIRGFQYRDISPKASVIDPDTGESEIESVGGKYLTTASVEYAYRVADNWRIAGFTDAGTATNDTSTTLTYSVGSGFHWLSPIGPVRVYVARGFAPDETTWRLHLILGPEL
;
A
#
# COMPACT_ATOMS: atom_id res chain seq x y z
N MET A 1 9.50 25.68 -36.62
CA MET A 1 8.73 26.71 -37.37
C MET A 1 7.88 26.03 -38.43
N PRO A 2 6.60 26.39 -38.64
CA PRO A 2 5.65 27.09 -37.75
C PRO A 2 4.26 26.36 -37.77
N PRO A 3 3.13 26.95 -37.33
CA PRO A 3 2.75 27.08 -35.93
C PRO A 3 1.30 26.61 -35.65
N LEU A 4 1.01 26.21 -34.40
CA LEU A 4 -0.36 26.06 -33.89
C LEU A 4 -0.68 27.28 -32.99
N PHE A 5 -0.91 28.41 -33.65
CA PHE A 5 -1.62 29.57 -33.12
C PHE A 5 -3.01 29.54 -33.79
N PHE A 6 -4.06 29.91 -33.05
CA PHE A 6 -5.50 29.84 -33.39
C PHE A 6 -6.24 28.58 -32.95
N LEU A 7 -6.72 28.55 -31.70
CA LEU A 7 -8.16 28.41 -31.44
C LEU A 7 -8.53 28.82 -29.99
N LEU A 8 -8.31 30.10 -29.67
CA LEU A 8 -8.76 30.74 -28.43
C LEU A 8 -9.65 31.93 -28.78
N LEU A 9 -10.80 31.67 -29.41
CA LEU A 9 -11.87 32.64 -29.64
C LEU A 9 -13.09 31.92 -30.23
N HIS A 10 -14.01 31.49 -29.38
CA HIS A 10 -15.47 31.32 -29.59
C HIS A 10 -16.02 30.16 -28.75
N LEU A 11 -16.36 30.41 -27.49
CA LEU A 11 -17.46 29.73 -26.78
C LEU A 11 -17.89 30.56 -25.55
N LYS A 12 -18.13 31.85 -25.78
CA LYS A 12 -19.10 32.65 -25.00
C LYS A 12 -20.37 32.75 -25.83
N GLN A 13 -21.27 31.78 -25.71
CA GLN A 13 -22.73 31.87 -25.86
C GLN A 13 -23.33 30.46 -25.89
N LEU A 14 -24.49 30.32 -25.23
CA LEU A 14 -25.35 29.13 -25.05
C LEU A 14 -24.85 28.20 -23.92
N VAL A 15 -25.55 27.98 -22.79
CA VAL A 15 -27.00 27.84 -22.60
C VAL A 15 -27.42 28.39 -21.23
N ARG A 16 -28.26 29.43 -21.23
CA ARG A 16 -29.21 29.74 -20.15
C ARG A 16 -30.47 28.92 -20.44
N PHE A 17 -30.87 28.04 -19.54
CA PHE A 17 -32.26 27.57 -19.45
C PHE A 17 -32.63 27.42 -17.98
N SER A 18 -33.39 28.37 -17.47
CA SER A 18 -34.13 28.25 -16.23
C SER A 18 -35.59 28.63 -16.49
N ALA A 19 -36.46 27.88 -15.80
CA ALA A 19 -37.89 28.09 -15.56
C ALA A 19 -38.89 27.77 -16.69
N LEU A 20 -39.64 26.67 -16.50
CA LEU A 20 -41.10 26.61 -16.61
C LEU A 20 -41.62 25.24 -16.15
N LEU A 21 -42.08 25.15 -14.91
CA LEU A 21 -43.44 24.68 -14.54
C LEU A 21 -43.58 24.58 -13.01
N ARG A 22 -44.38 25.48 -12.43
CA ARG A 22 -45.01 25.35 -11.11
C ARG A 22 -46.49 25.71 -11.28
N TRP A 23 -47.36 24.82 -10.81
CA TRP A 23 -48.75 24.97 -10.28
C TRP A 23 -49.52 23.69 -10.63
N GLN A 24 -50.28 23.01 -9.76
CA GLN A 24 -51.09 23.34 -8.57
C GLN A 24 -50.89 22.26 -7.49
N ALA A 25 -50.70 22.57 -6.20
CA ALA A 25 -51.60 23.13 -5.19
C ALA A 25 -52.52 22.08 -4.49
N ARG A 26 -52.12 21.75 -3.26
CA ARG A 26 -52.90 21.66 -2.00
C ARG A 26 -54.04 20.63 -1.83
N GLY A 27 -53.94 19.90 -0.72
CA GLY A 27 -54.96 19.07 -0.07
C GLY A 27 -54.46 17.63 -0.03
N LEU A 28 -54.15 16.98 1.10
CA LEU A 28 -54.89 16.96 2.35
C LEU A 28 -53.93 16.41 3.43
N LYS A 29 -53.68 17.19 4.49
CA LYS A 29 -53.32 16.62 5.80
C LYS A 29 -54.55 15.86 6.31
N THR A 30 -54.33 14.89 7.18
CA THR A 30 -55.34 14.02 7.85
C THR A 30 -55.98 12.93 7.00
N LEU A 31 -55.30 11.80 6.89
CA LEU A 31 -55.86 10.49 7.23
C LEU A 31 -54.76 9.42 7.19
N LEU A 32 -54.80 8.51 8.16
CA LEU A 32 -54.01 7.28 8.28
C LEU A 32 -52.61 7.39 8.88
N THR A 33 -52.63 7.78 10.14
CA THR A 33 -51.85 7.24 11.27
C THR A 33 -51.95 5.72 11.48
N VAL A 34 -52.27 4.92 10.46
CA VAL A 34 -52.35 3.46 10.56
C VAL A 34 -51.93 2.86 9.23
N GLY A 35 -50.84 2.10 9.20
CA GLY A 35 -50.47 1.29 8.03
C GLY A 35 -49.13 1.57 7.39
N LEU A 36 -48.09 1.89 8.15
CA LEU A 36 -46.69 1.68 7.72
C LEU A 36 -45.90 0.91 8.79
N LEU A 37 -46.52 -0.14 9.34
CA LEU A 37 -45.84 -1.36 9.74
C LEU A 37 -46.03 -2.35 8.58
N SER A 38 -45.36 -2.11 7.45
CA SER A 38 -45.05 -3.20 6.54
C SER A 38 -43.96 -4.01 7.24
N VAL A 39 -44.47 -5.02 7.96
CA VAL A 39 -43.77 -6.09 8.65
C VAL A 39 -42.55 -6.51 7.83
N LEU A 40 -41.36 -6.11 8.30
CA LEU A 40 -40.17 -6.92 8.15
C LEU A 40 -40.50 -8.22 8.89
N SER A 41 -41.05 -9.19 8.17
CA SER A 41 -41.09 -10.57 8.63
C SER A 41 -39.65 -11.06 8.59
N ILE A 42 -38.86 -10.63 9.58
CA ILE A 42 -37.72 -11.39 10.01
C ILE A 42 -38.36 -12.64 10.59
N SER A 43 -38.52 -13.67 9.77
CA SER A 43 -38.61 -15.03 10.26
C SER A 43 -37.31 -15.25 11.04
N GLN A 44 -37.34 -15.01 12.34
CA GLN A 44 -36.41 -15.64 13.24
C GLN A 44 -36.67 -17.14 13.06
N ALA A 45 -35.89 -17.79 12.21
CA ALA A 45 -35.73 -19.22 12.32
C ALA A 45 -35.24 -19.44 13.75
N TYR A 46 -36.10 -19.99 14.60
CA TYR A 46 -35.71 -20.44 15.92
C TYR A 46 -34.73 -21.59 15.68
N ALA A 47 -33.43 -21.27 15.64
CA ALA A 47 -32.41 -22.30 15.55
C ALA A 47 -32.55 -23.18 16.79
N VAL A 48 -32.84 -24.46 16.57
CA VAL A 48 -32.98 -25.45 17.64
C VAL A 48 -31.73 -25.41 18.51
N SER A 49 -31.88 -25.09 19.80
CA SER A 49 -30.75 -25.10 20.72
C SER A 49 -30.50 -26.53 21.18
N TYR A 50 -29.28 -27.03 20.96
CA TYR A 50 -28.87 -28.37 21.39
C TYR A 50 -28.03 -28.31 22.66
N THR A 51 -28.43 -29.07 23.68
CA THR A 51 -27.66 -29.26 24.91
C THR A 51 -26.98 -30.63 24.91
N ILE A 52 -25.66 -30.65 24.74
CA ILE A 52 -24.86 -31.88 24.66
C ILE A 52 -24.40 -32.31 26.07
N LYS A 53 -24.80 -33.51 26.49
CA LYS A 53 -24.38 -34.17 27.76
C LYS A 53 -23.54 -35.43 27.45
N GLY A 54 -22.67 -35.83 28.39
CA GLY A 54 -21.86 -37.05 28.28
C GLY A 54 -20.48 -36.90 27.62
N VAL A 55 -20.22 -35.79 26.93
CA VAL A 55 -18.91 -35.50 26.29
C VAL A 55 -18.12 -34.46 27.11
N LYS A 56 -16.96 -34.87 27.64
CA LYS A 56 -16.06 -34.00 28.42
C LYS A 56 -15.03 -33.23 27.57
N GLN A 57 -14.67 -33.74 26.40
CA GLN A 57 -13.64 -33.16 25.55
C GLN A 57 -14.21 -32.00 24.70
N ASP A 58 -13.63 -30.81 24.84
CA ASP A 58 -14.13 -29.60 24.16
C ASP A 58 -14.10 -29.71 22.63
N LYS A 59 -13.05 -30.30 22.04
CA LYS A 59 -12.95 -30.51 20.59
C LYS A 59 -14.10 -31.35 20.05
N LEU A 60 -14.41 -32.46 20.73
CA LEU A 60 -15.46 -33.39 20.33
C LEU A 60 -16.84 -32.76 20.53
N LYS A 61 -17.06 -32.08 21.66
CA LYS A 61 -18.30 -31.34 21.95
C LYS A 61 -18.55 -30.24 20.93
N ASN A 62 -17.51 -29.52 20.51
CA ASN A 62 -17.63 -28.49 19.48
C ASN A 62 -17.91 -29.09 18.10
N ASN A 63 -17.29 -30.23 17.76
CA ASN A 63 -17.57 -30.91 16.49
C ASN A 63 -19.04 -31.35 16.41
N ILE A 64 -19.55 -32.01 17.47
CA ILE A 64 -20.97 -32.39 17.56
C ILE A 64 -21.87 -31.15 17.41
N ARG A 65 -21.56 -30.04 18.08
CA ARG A 65 -22.34 -28.80 17.96
C ARG A 65 -22.39 -28.29 16.52
N ILE A 66 -21.27 -28.26 15.81
CA ILE A 66 -21.20 -27.79 14.41
C ILE A 66 -22.05 -28.69 13.51
N HIS A 67 -21.94 -30.02 13.67
CA HIS A 67 -22.74 -30.96 12.89
C HIS A 67 -24.24 -30.80 13.15
N LEU A 68 -24.65 -30.65 14.41
CA LEU A 68 -26.05 -30.45 14.78
C LEU A 68 -26.60 -29.09 14.31
N ALA A 69 -25.78 -28.04 14.29
CA ALA A 69 -26.18 -26.72 13.80
C ALA A 69 -26.45 -26.69 12.28
N ASN A 70 -25.91 -27.65 11.53
CA ASN A 70 -26.15 -27.79 10.09
C ASN A 70 -27.40 -28.61 9.76
N LEU A 71 -28.08 -29.19 10.76
CA LEU A 71 -29.37 -29.83 10.56
C LEU A 71 -30.45 -28.75 10.47
N ASP A 72 -31.06 -28.64 9.30
CA ASP A 72 -32.21 -27.76 9.06
C ASP A 72 -33.50 -28.48 9.48
N VAL A 73 -33.74 -28.52 10.80
CA VAL A 73 -34.91 -29.20 11.40
C VAL A 73 -35.96 -28.17 11.77
N ASP A 74 -37.21 -28.41 11.35
CA ASP A 74 -38.36 -27.67 11.86
C ASP A 74 -38.62 -28.05 13.33
N THR A 75 -38.71 -27.06 14.21
CA THR A 75 -39.00 -27.23 15.64
C THR A 75 -40.27 -28.05 15.90
N GLU A 76 -41.24 -28.02 14.98
CA GLU A 76 -42.50 -28.78 15.10
C GLU A 76 -42.32 -30.30 14.89
N LEU A 77 -41.22 -30.72 14.25
CA LEU A 77 -40.94 -32.12 13.90
C LEU A 77 -39.95 -32.80 14.86
N LEU A 78 -39.53 -32.14 15.94
CA LEU A 78 -38.56 -32.67 16.91
C LEU A 78 -39.03 -33.92 17.66
N PHE A 79 -40.34 -34.19 17.66
CA PHE A 79 -40.93 -35.41 18.23
C PHE A 79 -41.03 -36.57 17.23
N ASP A 80 -40.74 -36.34 15.94
CA ASP A 80 -40.77 -37.38 14.91
C ASP A 80 -39.60 -38.37 15.11
N PRO A 81 -39.86 -39.68 15.16
CA PRO A 81 -38.81 -40.70 15.23
C PRO A 81 -37.73 -40.55 14.15
N PHE A 82 -38.11 -40.13 12.94
CA PHE A 82 -37.16 -39.89 11.84
C PHE A 82 -36.12 -38.83 12.21
N TRP A 83 -36.55 -37.69 12.76
CA TRP A 83 -35.64 -36.61 13.14
C TRP A 83 -34.80 -36.95 14.37
N GLN A 84 -35.35 -37.74 15.30
CA GLN A 84 -34.56 -38.25 16.41
C GLN A 84 -33.45 -39.19 15.93
N ASP A 85 -33.73 -40.04 14.95
CA ASP A 85 -32.73 -40.92 14.35
C ASP A 85 -31.72 -40.13 13.50
N GLU A 86 -32.15 -39.06 12.83
CA GLU A 86 -31.25 -38.15 12.10
C GLU A 86 -30.28 -37.40 13.03
N VAL A 87 -30.76 -36.92 14.18
CA VAL A 87 -29.91 -36.31 15.22
C VAL A 87 -28.93 -37.33 15.78
N LYS A 88 -29.36 -38.58 16.06
CA LYS A 88 -28.46 -39.64 16.53
C LYS A 88 -27.39 -39.99 15.49
N SER A 89 -27.77 -40.14 14.23
CA SER A 89 -26.88 -40.39 13.10
C SER A 89 -25.86 -39.26 12.95
N THR A 90 -26.31 -38.02 13.03
CA THR A 90 -25.45 -36.82 12.95
C THR A 90 -24.42 -36.79 14.08
N VAL A 91 -24.82 -37.13 15.31
CA VAL A 91 -23.90 -37.24 16.45
C VAL A 91 -22.88 -38.36 16.23
N ALA A 92 -23.32 -39.53 15.73
CA ALA A 92 -22.42 -40.63 15.42
C ALA A 92 -21.37 -40.20 14.39
N THR A 93 -21.78 -39.60 13.26
CA THR A 93 -20.87 -39.06 12.25
C THR A 93 -19.94 -37.98 12.81
N ALA A 94 -20.39 -37.19 13.79
CA ALA A 94 -19.57 -36.15 14.40
C ALA A 94 -18.45 -36.70 15.31
N VAL A 95 -18.60 -37.91 15.85
CA VAL A 95 -17.60 -38.49 16.76
C VAL A 95 -16.70 -39.53 16.09
N GLU A 96 -17.15 -40.13 14.99
CA GLU A 96 -16.38 -41.07 14.15
C GLU A 96 -14.97 -40.56 13.76
N PRO A 97 -14.76 -39.30 13.33
CA PRO A 97 -13.42 -38.81 12.99
C PRO A 97 -12.41 -38.84 14.14
N PHE A 98 -12.89 -38.94 15.39
CA PHE A 98 -12.08 -39.01 16.61
C PHE A 98 -11.98 -40.43 17.18
N GLY A 99 -12.37 -41.45 16.39
CA GLY A 99 -12.21 -42.86 16.72
C GLY A 99 -13.42 -43.47 17.42
N TYR A 100 -14.49 -42.72 17.68
CA TYR A 100 -15.61 -43.16 18.51
C TYR A 100 -16.76 -43.82 17.73
N TYR A 101 -16.45 -44.86 16.95
CA TYR A 101 -17.38 -45.49 15.99
C TYR A 101 -18.51 -46.33 16.60
N ASN A 102 -18.35 -46.76 17.85
CA ASN A 102 -19.34 -47.55 18.57
C ASN A 102 -20.22 -46.68 19.48
N SER A 103 -20.16 -45.35 19.37
CA SER A 103 -20.88 -44.45 20.27
C SER A 103 -22.36 -44.40 20.00
N GLU A 104 -23.13 -44.18 21.07
CA GLU A 104 -24.58 -44.08 21.00
C GLU A 104 -25.03 -42.69 21.44
N ALA A 105 -26.15 -42.24 20.87
CA ALA A 105 -26.79 -41.00 21.27
C ALA A 105 -28.27 -41.25 21.59
N THR A 106 -28.76 -40.55 22.60
CA THR A 106 -30.19 -40.49 22.92
C THR A 106 -30.63 -39.05 22.89
N VAL A 107 -31.85 -38.82 22.41
CA VAL A 107 -32.42 -37.49 22.21
C VAL A 107 -33.62 -37.38 23.11
N THR A 108 -33.65 -36.34 23.94
CA THR A 108 -34.78 -35.99 24.80
C THR A 108 -35.11 -34.53 24.59
N VAL A 109 -36.38 -34.24 24.30
CA VAL A 109 -36.88 -32.87 24.11
C VAL A 109 -37.46 -32.38 25.44
N GLU A 110 -36.88 -31.32 26.00
CA GLU A 110 -37.37 -30.65 27.21
C GLU A 110 -37.77 -29.22 26.83
N ASP A 111 -39.07 -28.93 26.85
CA ASP A 111 -39.69 -27.69 26.34
C ASP A 111 -39.29 -27.40 24.87
N ASP A 112 -38.44 -26.40 24.63
CA ASP A 112 -37.89 -26.00 23.31
C ASP A 112 -36.39 -26.34 23.16
N ASN A 113 -35.81 -27.14 24.07
CA ASN A 113 -34.39 -27.48 24.09
C ASN A 113 -34.19 -28.98 23.83
N VAL A 114 -33.37 -29.30 22.83
CA VAL A 114 -33.04 -30.68 22.48
C VAL A 114 -31.82 -31.12 23.26
N VAL A 115 -32.03 -31.96 24.28
CA VAL A 115 -30.95 -32.54 25.07
C VAL A 115 -30.47 -33.81 24.38
N VAL A 116 -29.23 -33.76 23.91
CA VAL A 116 -28.54 -34.90 23.27
C VAL A 116 -27.59 -35.51 24.29
N SER A 117 -27.92 -36.69 24.79
CA SER A 117 -27.06 -37.44 25.72
C SER A 117 -26.24 -38.46 24.94
N VAL A 118 -24.92 -38.23 24.90
CA VAL A 118 -23.97 -39.04 24.12
C VAL A 118 -23.22 -39.98 25.04
N THR A 119 -23.26 -41.26 24.72
CA THR A 119 -22.47 -42.31 25.38
C THR A 119 -21.30 -42.67 24.47
N LEU A 120 -20.12 -42.17 24.82
CA LEU A 120 -18.89 -42.52 24.11
C LEU A 120 -18.40 -43.89 24.59
N HIS A 121 -18.42 -44.87 23.69
CA HIS A 121 -17.78 -46.16 23.92
C HIS A 121 -16.26 -46.08 23.70
N SER A 122 -15.57 -47.21 23.83
CA SER A 122 -14.13 -47.30 23.56
C SER A 122 -13.82 -46.75 22.16
N PRO A 123 -12.83 -45.85 22.02
CA PRO A 123 -12.41 -45.40 20.71
C PRO A 123 -11.56 -46.48 20.02
N LEU A 124 -11.55 -46.50 18.69
CA LEU A 124 -10.61 -47.32 17.94
C LEU A 124 -9.17 -46.89 18.24
N ILE A 125 -8.34 -47.86 18.58
CA ILE A 125 -6.92 -47.70 18.86
C ILE A 125 -6.12 -48.14 17.64
N VAL A 126 -5.07 -47.40 17.29
CA VAL A 126 -4.20 -47.74 16.17
C VAL A 126 -3.38 -48.98 16.52
N ALA A 127 -3.71 -50.11 15.91
CA ALA A 127 -3.10 -51.41 16.19
C ALA A 127 -1.83 -51.63 15.36
N ASN A 128 -1.89 -51.36 14.05
CA ASN A 128 -0.76 -51.49 13.14
C ASN A 128 -0.64 -50.30 12.20
N ILE A 129 0.61 -49.92 11.91
CA ILE A 129 0.97 -48.87 10.97
C ILE A 129 2.04 -49.40 10.02
N THR A 130 1.69 -49.60 8.76
CA THR A 130 2.62 -49.96 7.69
C THR A 130 2.81 -48.76 6.78
N ARG A 131 4.06 -48.27 6.69
CA ARG A 131 4.39 -47.10 5.88
C ARG A 131 5.65 -47.34 5.07
N GLU A 132 5.61 -47.00 3.79
CA GLU A 132 6.75 -47.11 2.89
C GLU A 132 6.79 -45.95 1.90
N ILE A 133 8.01 -45.49 1.58
CA ILE A 133 8.27 -44.54 0.50
C ILE A 133 9.10 -45.25 -0.55
N ILE A 134 8.65 -45.17 -1.80
CA ILE A 134 9.35 -45.67 -2.99
C ILE A 134 9.80 -44.46 -3.82
N GLY A 135 10.91 -44.59 -4.55
CA GLY A 135 11.48 -43.54 -5.40
C GLY A 135 12.53 -42.66 -4.70
N ALA A 136 12.86 -41.52 -5.32
CA ALA A 136 13.98 -40.67 -4.89
C ALA A 136 13.77 -40.02 -3.52
N GLY A 137 12.51 -39.77 -3.13
CA GLY A 137 12.14 -39.25 -1.81
C GLY A 137 12.53 -40.17 -0.64
N ARG A 138 12.83 -41.46 -0.90
CA ARG A 138 13.39 -42.37 0.11
C ARG A 138 14.82 -42.02 0.50
N SER A 139 15.57 -41.35 -0.37
CA SER A 139 16.97 -40.97 -0.14
C SER A 139 17.11 -39.50 0.28
N ASP A 140 16.13 -38.64 -0.02
CA ASP A 140 16.10 -37.24 0.43
C ASP A 140 15.86 -37.14 1.96
N PRO A 141 16.82 -36.61 2.75
CA PRO A 141 16.67 -36.44 4.19
C PRO A 141 15.43 -35.63 4.60
N ASN A 142 15.10 -34.56 3.86
CA ASN A 142 14.01 -33.65 4.22
C ASN A 142 12.65 -34.31 3.94
N PHE A 143 12.50 -34.96 2.79
CA PHE A 143 11.30 -35.73 2.45
C PHE A 143 11.07 -36.87 3.45
N ARG A 144 12.13 -37.62 3.79
CA ARG A 144 12.06 -38.68 4.80
C ARG A 144 11.68 -38.15 6.17
N GLN A 145 12.26 -37.04 6.60
CA GLN A 145 11.94 -36.43 7.89
C GLN A 145 10.45 -36.09 7.94
N LYS A 146 9.91 -35.45 6.89
CA LYS A 146 8.50 -35.10 6.80
C LYS A 146 7.59 -36.33 6.80
N PHE A 147 7.95 -37.37 6.04
CA PHE A 147 7.18 -38.62 6.01
C PHE A 147 7.24 -39.40 7.33
N ASN A 148 8.38 -39.38 8.01
CA ASN A 148 8.56 -40.04 9.30
C ASN A 148 7.78 -39.33 10.41
N ALA A 149 7.53 -38.02 10.28
CA ALA A 149 6.72 -37.20 11.19
C ALA A 149 5.20 -37.43 11.06
N PHE A 150 4.78 -38.64 10.67
CA PHE A 150 3.38 -39.06 10.76
C PHE A 150 2.92 -38.98 12.23
N PRO A 151 1.79 -38.30 12.51
CA PRO A 151 1.40 -37.98 13.89
C PRO A 151 0.97 -39.20 14.70
N LEU A 152 0.30 -40.18 14.07
CA LEU A 152 -0.25 -41.34 14.76
C LEU A 152 0.81 -42.44 14.96
N LYS A 153 0.79 -43.05 16.16
CA LYS A 153 1.63 -44.18 16.55
C LYS A 153 0.76 -45.34 17.01
N LYS A 154 1.36 -46.53 17.08
CA LYS A 154 0.72 -47.71 17.65
C LYS A 154 0.32 -47.42 19.11
N GLY A 155 -0.94 -47.69 19.44
CA GLY A 155 -1.53 -47.43 20.76
C GLY A 155 -2.24 -46.08 20.89
N ASP A 156 -2.14 -45.19 19.91
CA ASP A 156 -2.87 -43.93 19.93
C ASP A 156 -4.34 -44.14 19.57
N VAL A 157 -5.22 -43.25 20.06
CA VAL A 157 -6.60 -43.16 19.58
C VAL A 157 -6.59 -42.71 18.11
N LEU A 158 -7.39 -43.35 17.27
CA LEU A 158 -7.51 -42.96 15.86
C LEU A 158 -8.10 -41.54 15.74
N ILE A 159 -7.34 -40.64 15.12
CA ILE A 159 -7.81 -39.31 14.73
C ILE A 159 -7.71 -39.18 13.21
N GLN A 160 -8.83 -39.36 12.51
CA GLN A 160 -8.88 -39.32 11.05
C GLN A 160 -8.43 -37.98 10.43
N PRO A 161 -8.75 -36.81 11.02
CA PRO A 161 -8.23 -35.53 10.53
C PRO A 161 -6.70 -35.49 10.46
N GLU A 162 -6.00 -36.15 11.40
CA GLU A 162 -4.53 -36.21 11.39
C GLU A 162 -4.00 -37.08 10.25
N TYR A 163 -4.64 -38.22 9.98
CA TYR A 163 -4.34 -39.07 8.83
C TYR A 163 -4.51 -38.33 7.50
N SER A 164 -5.66 -37.69 7.31
CA SER A 164 -5.98 -36.96 6.07
C SER A 164 -5.11 -35.72 5.89
N SER A 165 -4.88 -34.95 6.96
CA SER A 165 -3.99 -33.78 6.95
C SER A 165 -2.56 -34.17 6.62
N PHE A 166 -2.05 -35.28 7.18
CA PHE A 166 -0.73 -35.79 6.83
C PHE A 166 -0.63 -36.11 5.33
N LYS A 167 -1.61 -36.83 4.76
CA LYS A 167 -1.63 -37.16 3.33
C LYS A 167 -1.58 -35.92 2.44
N SER A 168 -2.42 -34.93 2.73
CA SER A 168 -2.43 -33.66 1.99
C SER A 168 -1.12 -32.88 2.18
N SER A 169 -0.56 -32.88 3.40
CA SER A 169 0.71 -32.20 3.68
C SER A 169 1.89 -32.81 2.93
N MET A 170 1.92 -34.14 2.75
CA MET A 170 2.93 -34.83 1.97
C MET A 170 2.79 -34.54 0.48
N PHE A 171 1.56 -34.55 -0.05
CA PHE A 171 1.30 -34.17 -1.44
C PHE A 171 1.74 -32.73 -1.74
N ASN A 172 1.39 -31.78 -0.87
CA ASN A 172 1.79 -30.38 -1.00
C ASN A 172 3.31 -30.20 -0.87
N TYR A 173 3.96 -30.92 0.06
CA TYR A 173 5.41 -30.90 0.20
C TYR A 173 6.10 -31.41 -1.07
N ALA A 174 5.63 -32.52 -1.62
CA ALA A 174 6.15 -33.11 -2.84
C ALA A 174 6.07 -32.13 -4.02
N LEU A 175 4.89 -31.54 -4.26
CA LEU A 175 4.72 -30.51 -5.30
C LEU A 175 5.61 -29.28 -5.08
N ALA A 176 5.77 -28.84 -3.83
CA ALA A 176 6.59 -27.67 -3.50
C ALA A 176 8.09 -27.87 -3.76
N HIS A 177 8.57 -29.11 -3.73
CA HIS A 177 9.99 -29.48 -3.87
C HIS A 177 10.32 -30.23 -5.17
N GLY A 178 9.40 -30.21 -6.14
CA GLY A 178 9.65 -30.74 -7.49
C GLY A 178 9.40 -32.24 -7.65
N TYR A 179 8.69 -32.90 -6.74
CA TYR A 179 8.26 -34.29 -6.90
C TYR A 179 6.89 -34.33 -7.58
N PHE A 180 6.84 -33.92 -8.86
CA PHE A 180 5.58 -33.77 -9.61
C PHE A 180 4.85 -35.10 -9.87
N ASP A 181 5.59 -36.20 -9.89
CA ASP A 181 5.05 -37.55 -10.07
C ASP A 181 4.61 -38.20 -8.76
N PHE A 182 4.60 -37.44 -7.65
CA PHE A 182 4.21 -37.98 -6.36
C PHE A 182 2.75 -38.42 -6.36
N HIS A 183 2.52 -39.67 -5.96
CA HIS A 183 1.19 -40.18 -5.68
C HIS A 183 1.22 -41.20 -4.55
N TRP A 184 0.07 -41.40 -3.93
CA TRP A 184 -0.10 -42.52 -3.01
C TRP A 184 -0.35 -43.79 -3.84
N GLN A 185 0.58 -44.75 -3.79
CA GLN A 185 0.43 -46.03 -4.49
C GLN A 185 -0.60 -46.93 -3.81
N ALA A 186 -0.65 -46.90 -2.48
CA ALA A 186 -1.70 -47.56 -1.71
C ALA A 186 -1.97 -46.78 -0.43
N THR A 187 -3.25 -46.53 -0.15
CA THR A 187 -3.68 -46.04 1.18
C THR A 187 -4.85 -46.85 1.67
N ARG A 188 -4.76 -47.36 2.90
CA ARG A 188 -5.85 -48.10 3.54
C ARG A 188 -5.98 -47.66 4.99
N LEU A 189 -7.22 -47.54 5.45
CA LEU A 189 -7.59 -47.31 6.84
C LEU A 189 -8.66 -48.34 7.17
N ASP A 190 -8.25 -49.48 7.70
CA ASP A 190 -9.14 -50.57 8.08
C ASP A 190 -9.64 -50.33 9.50
N LEU A 191 -10.96 -50.22 9.66
CA LEU A 191 -11.63 -49.94 10.95
C LEU A 191 -12.31 -51.22 11.43
N VAL A 192 -11.74 -51.88 12.44
CA VAL A 192 -12.24 -53.12 13.02
C VAL A 192 -13.03 -52.77 14.28
N ARG A 193 -14.33 -52.49 14.10
CA ARG A 193 -15.22 -52.00 15.17
C ARG A 193 -15.39 -53.00 16.33
N GLU A 194 -15.39 -54.30 16.05
CA GLU A 194 -15.59 -55.34 17.08
C GLU A 194 -14.37 -55.49 18.02
N GLU A 195 -13.18 -55.16 17.52
CA GLU A 195 -11.92 -55.27 18.27
C GLU A 195 -11.44 -53.89 18.79
N ASP A 196 -12.18 -52.81 18.51
CA ASP A 196 -11.77 -51.43 18.74
C ASP A 196 -10.38 -51.12 18.14
N GLU A 197 -10.06 -51.69 16.97
CA GLU A 197 -8.75 -51.56 16.31
C GLU A 197 -8.80 -50.83 14.95
N ALA A 198 -7.79 -49.98 14.70
CA ALA A 198 -7.56 -49.34 13.41
C ALA A 198 -6.19 -49.75 12.82
N ASN A 199 -6.18 -50.19 11.56
CA ASN A 199 -4.96 -50.54 10.83
C ASN A 199 -4.70 -49.56 9.68
N ILE A 200 -3.49 -49.02 9.62
CA ILE A 200 -3.11 -47.96 8.67
C ILE A 200 -2.06 -48.48 7.69
N LEU A 201 -2.34 -48.36 6.40
CA LEU A 201 -1.37 -48.60 5.31
C LEU A 201 -1.16 -47.31 4.51
N LEU A 202 0.10 -46.90 4.36
CA LEU A 202 0.50 -45.76 3.52
C LEU A 202 1.74 -46.11 2.69
N ILE A 203 1.55 -46.38 1.40
CA ILE A 203 2.65 -46.58 0.45
C ILE A 203 2.67 -45.36 -0.48
N ALA A 204 3.72 -44.55 -0.38
CA ALA A 204 3.96 -43.38 -1.21
C ALA A 204 4.94 -43.70 -2.33
N GLN A 205 4.64 -43.26 -3.55
CA GLN A 205 5.58 -43.23 -4.66
C GLN A 205 5.98 -41.76 -4.88
N SER A 206 7.26 -41.45 -4.65
CA SER A 206 7.76 -40.07 -4.75
C SER A 206 8.08 -39.62 -6.16
N GLY A 207 8.46 -40.55 -7.04
CA GLY A 207 9.06 -40.20 -8.33
C GLY A 207 10.46 -39.58 -8.18
N PRO A 208 11.04 -39.07 -9.27
CA PRO A 208 12.27 -38.29 -9.23
C PRO A 208 12.00 -36.86 -8.74
N GLN A 209 13.05 -36.18 -8.28
CA GLN A 209 13.02 -34.74 -8.04
C GLN A 209 13.32 -34.01 -9.34
N TYR A 210 12.41 -33.15 -9.78
CA TYR A 210 12.59 -32.30 -10.95
C TYR A 210 13.37 -31.02 -10.60
N ASN A 211 14.02 -30.48 -11.61
CA ASN A 211 14.82 -29.27 -11.57
C ASN A 211 14.15 -28.16 -12.39
N PHE A 212 14.56 -26.91 -12.15
CA PHE A 212 14.20 -25.79 -13.02
C PHE A 212 14.81 -25.99 -14.42
N GLY A 213 13.99 -25.92 -15.45
CA GLY A 213 14.42 -25.87 -16.85
C GLY A 213 14.48 -24.44 -17.38
N LYS A 214 14.58 -24.32 -18.71
CA LYS A 214 14.63 -23.03 -19.40
C LYS A 214 13.35 -22.23 -19.22
N LEU A 215 13.50 -20.91 -19.22
CA LEU A 215 12.36 -20.01 -19.38
C LEU A 215 11.83 -20.10 -20.82
N LYS A 216 10.53 -20.37 -20.95
CA LYS A 216 9.80 -20.43 -22.22
C LYS A 216 8.90 -19.22 -22.34
N PHE A 217 9.00 -18.49 -23.45
CA PHE A 217 8.17 -17.33 -23.76
C PHE A 217 7.24 -17.65 -24.91
N VAL A 218 6.04 -17.07 -24.90
CA VAL A 218 5.13 -17.15 -26.04
C VAL A 218 5.52 -16.07 -27.05
N GLY A 219 6.29 -16.46 -28.08
CA GLY A 219 6.79 -15.55 -29.11
C GLY A 219 8.13 -14.89 -28.79
N GLU A 220 8.60 -14.01 -29.68
CA GLU A 220 9.76 -13.16 -29.43
C GLU A 220 9.37 -11.97 -28.54
N ASP A 221 9.98 -11.89 -27.36
CA ASP A 221 9.64 -10.90 -26.35
C ASP A 221 10.87 -10.07 -25.94
N LYS A 222 10.77 -8.75 -26.04
CA LYS A 222 11.86 -7.80 -25.70
C LYS A 222 12.17 -7.77 -24.21
N ALA A 223 11.26 -8.23 -23.36
CA ALA A 223 11.45 -8.27 -21.91
C ALA A 223 12.23 -9.52 -21.46
N ARG A 224 12.64 -10.41 -22.37
CA ARG A 224 13.39 -11.63 -22.02
C ARG A 224 14.63 -11.36 -21.16
N SER A 225 15.40 -10.32 -21.49
CA SER A 225 16.57 -9.86 -20.72
C SER A 225 16.19 -9.34 -19.34
N ILE A 226 15.10 -8.58 -19.24
CA ILE A 226 14.57 -8.07 -17.96
C ILE A 226 14.14 -9.24 -17.08
N ILE A 227 13.38 -10.16 -17.64
CA ILE A 227 12.84 -11.33 -16.94
C ILE A 227 13.97 -12.23 -16.46
N ALA A 228 14.99 -12.45 -17.30
CA ALA A 228 16.19 -13.21 -16.92
C ALA A 228 16.92 -12.59 -15.71
N ARG A 229 17.01 -11.25 -15.62
CA ARG A 229 17.61 -10.56 -14.46
C ARG A 229 16.76 -10.69 -13.18
N LEU A 230 15.46 -10.91 -13.31
CA LEU A 230 14.53 -11.07 -12.19
C LEU A 230 14.43 -12.52 -11.70
N THR A 231 14.94 -13.49 -12.45
CA THR A 231 14.88 -14.91 -12.11
C THR A 231 15.72 -15.23 -10.86
N PRO A 232 15.13 -15.76 -9.78
CA PRO A 232 15.84 -16.11 -8.55
C PRO A 232 16.43 -17.54 -8.55
N PHE A 233 16.42 -18.20 -9.72
CA PHE A 233 16.83 -19.59 -9.91
C PHE A 233 17.67 -19.76 -11.17
N GLU A 234 18.48 -20.81 -11.18
CA GLU A 234 19.31 -21.22 -12.31
C GLU A 234 18.77 -22.48 -12.98
N GLU A 235 19.06 -22.67 -14.27
CA GLU A 235 18.70 -23.91 -14.96
C GLU A 235 19.47 -25.10 -14.37
N GLY A 236 18.76 -26.19 -14.10
CA GLY A 236 19.32 -27.44 -13.55
C GLY A 236 19.32 -27.52 -12.03
N GLU A 237 18.99 -26.45 -11.30
CA GLU A 237 18.86 -26.52 -9.84
C GLU A 237 17.52 -27.18 -9.41
N PRO A 238 17.43 -27.80 -8.22
CA PRO A 238 16.19 -28.43 -7.75
C PRO A 238 15.00 -27.47 -7.72
N TYR A 239 13.86 -27.91 -8.24
CA TYR A 239 12.66 -27.08 -8.29
C TYR A 239 12.18 -26.70 -6.89
N SER A 240 11.77 -25.44 -6.74
CA SER A 240 11.16 -24.93 -5.51
C SER A 240 10.00 -24.00 -5.82
N SER A 241 8.81 -24.33 -5.32
CA SER A 241 7.64 -23.45 -5.41
C SER A 241 7.86 -22.10 -4.72
N ALA A 242 8.70 -22.06 -3.66
CA ALA A 242 9.04 -20.81 -2.99
C ALA A 242 9.83 -19.86 -3.92
N LYS A 243 10.83 -20.38 -4.65
CA LYS A 243 11.58 -19.61 -5.65
C LYS A 243 10.70 -19.15 -6.82
N LEU A 244 9.79 -20.01 -7.29
CA LEU A 244 8.84 -19.63 -8.34
C LEU A 244 7.85 -18.54 -7.87
N THR A 245 7.42 -18.60 -6.61
CA THR A 245 6.58 -17.57 -5.99
C THR A 245 7.33 -16.25 -5.89
N ASP A 246 8.60 -16.29 -5.47
CA ASP A 246 9.47 -15.11 -5.43
C ASP A 246 9.67 -14.51 -6.82
N PHE A 247 9.85 -15.36 -7.84
CA PHE A 247 9.95 -14.92 -9.23
C PHE A 247 8.69 -14.19 -9.70
N ASN A 248 7.51 -14.77 -9.44
CA ASN A 248 6.23 -14.13 -9.76
C ASN A 248 6.06 -12.79 -9.02
N ARG A 249 6.45 -12.71 -7.74
CA ARG A 249 6.42 -11.46 -6.96
C ARG A 249 7.32 -10.39 -7.60
N ARG A 250 8.58 -10.73 -7.93
CA ARG A 250 9.53 -9.82 -8.60
C ARG A 250 9.03 -9.33 -9.95
N LEU A 251 8.43 -10.21 -10.75
CA LEU A 251 7.85 -9.86 -12.05
C LEU A 251 6.69 -8.87 -11.89
N ASN A 252 5.77 -9.12 -10.96
CA ASN A 252 4.64 -8.21 -10.72
C ASN A 252 5.07 -6.86 -10.12
N GLN A 253 6.08 -6.86 -9.23
CA GLN A 253 6.61 -5.64 -8.64
C GLN A 253 7.53 -4.85 -9.58
N SER A 254 8.03 -5.45 -10.67
CA SER A 254 8.96 -4.80 -11.61
C SER A 254 8.40 -3.57 -12.31
N GLY A 255 7.06 -3.47 -12.40
CA GLY A 255 6.40 -2.36 -13.03
C GLY A 255 6.41 -2.37 -14.57
N TYR A 256 6.88 -3.42 -15.25
CA TYR A 256 6.89 -3.49 -16.74
C TYR A 256 5.68 -4.17 -17.37
N PHE A 257 4.93 -4.94 -16.58
CA PHE A 257 3.87 -5.81 -17.08
C PHE A 257 2.54 -5.41 -16.49
N ASN A 258 1.49 -5.39 -17.31
CA ASN A 258 0.12 -5.25 -16.82
C ASN A 258 -0.36 -6.56 -16.19
N ARG A 259 0.08 -7.68 -16.76
CA ARG A 259 -0.12 -9.03 -16.22
C ARG A 259 1.10 -9.88 -16.54
N VAL A 260 1.59 -10.63 -15.56
CA VAL A 260 2.69 -11.57 -15.75
C VAL A 260 2.53 -12.76 -14.81
N ILE A 261 2.70 -13.96 -15.35
CA ILE A 261 2.68 -15.20 -14.57
C ILE A 261 3.70 -16.19 -15.14
N ALA A 262 4.51 -16.74 -14.25
CA ALA A 262 5.43 -17.83 -14.51
C ALA A 262 4.88 -19.13 -13.92
N ARG A 263 4.80 -20.19 -14.73
CA ARG A 263 4.27 -21.50 -14.34
C ARG A 263 5.16 -22.64 -14.84
N PRO A 264 5.31 -23.73 -14.07
CA PRO A 264 6.02 -24.91 -14.54
C PRO A 264 5.14 -25.70 -15.51
N VAL A 265 5.72 -26.19 -16.61
CA VAL A 265 5.01 -27.03 -17.58
C VAL A 265 5.61 -28.44 -17.56
N VAL A 266 5.18 -29.23 -16.57
CA VAL A 266 5.73 -30.58 -16.31
C VAL A 266 5.59 -31.52 -17.51
N SER A 267 4.50 -31.39 -18.28
CA SER A 267 4.26 -32.18 -19.49
C SER A 267 5.29 -31.95 -20.61
N GLU A 268 6.07 -30.87 -20.54
CA GLU A 268 7.12 -30.52 -21.50
C GLU A 268 8.52 -30.66 -20.90
N ALA A 269 8.68 -31.41 -19.80
CA ALA A 269 9.98 -31.61 -19.18
C ALA A 269 10.98 -32.30 -20.13
N GLU A 270 12.20 -31.74 -20.22
CA GLU A 270 13.33 -32.37 -20.91
C GLU A 270 14.15 -33.16 -19.88
N GLY A 271 13.88 -34.46 -19.77
CA GLY A 271 14.43 -35.29 -18.69
C GLY A 271 13.82 -34.88 -17.34
N LEU A 272 14.64 -34.40 -16.42
CA LEU A 272 14.18 -33.89 -15.11
C LEU A 272 14.07 -32.36 -15.06
N ASN A 273 14.37 -31.66 -16.16
CA ASN A 273 14.32 -30.20 -16.20
C ASN A 273 12.96 -29.72 -16.70
N VAL A 274 12.20 -29.04 -15.84
CA VAL A 274 10.85 -28.56 -16.16
C VAL A 274 10.90 -27.13 -16.69
N PRO A 275 10.50 -26.87 -17.94
CA PRO A 275 10.47 -25.52 -18.47
C PRO A 275 9.48 -24.65 -17.68
N ILE A 276 9.85 -23.38 -17.49
CA ILE A 276 8.99 -22.39 -16.85
C ILE A 276 8.42 -21.48 -17.93
N GLU A 277 7.14 -21.64 -18.21
CA GLU A 277 6.43 -20.79 -19.17
C GLU A 277 6.08 -19.46 -18.51
N VAL A 278 6.47 -18.36 -19.16
CA VAL A 278 6.15 -17.00 -18.75
C VAL A 278 5.10 -16.45 -19.71
N ALA A 279 3.87 -16.31 -19.22
CA ALA A 279 2.78 -15.67 -19.94
C ALA A 279 2.64 -14.22 -19.44
N LEU A 280 2.71 -13.25 -20.35
CA LEU A 280 2.78 -11.85 -19.98
C LEU A 280 2.02 -10.93 -20.94
N SER A 281 1.74 -9.72 -20.47
CA SER A 281 1.31 -8.57 -21.26
C SER A 281 2.06 -7.34 -20.77
N HIS A 282 2.68 -6.61 -21.69
CA HIS A 282 3.42 -5.39 -21.36
C HIS A 282 2.48 -4.29 -20.88
N ARG A 283 3.03 -3.39 -20.06
CA ARG A 283 2.39 -2.09 -19.87
C ARG A 283 2.37 -1.31 -21.20
N PRO A 284 1.42 -0.38 -21.35
CA PRO A 284 1.41 0.53 -22.49
C PRO A 284 2.78 1.19 -22.67
N THR A 285 3.18 1.39 -23.93
CA THR A 285 4.47 2.02 -24.26
C THR A 285 4.57 3.42 -23.71
N ASP A 286 3.47 4.17 -23.71
CA ASP A 286 3.38 5.53 -23.18
C ASP A 286 2.16 5.65 -22.28
N THR A 287 2.33 6.30 -21.13
CA THR A 287 1.28 6.63 -20.17
C THR A 287 1.22 8.15 -20.04
N TYR A 288 0.02 8.70 -20.03
CA TYR A 288 -0.21 10.13 -19.88
C TYR A 288 -1.08 10.37 -18.65
N ASN A 289 -0.61 11.23 -17.76
CA ASN A 289 -1.28 11.59 -16.51
C ASN A 289 -1.67 13.07 -16.55
N VAL A 290 -2.90 13.38 -16.19
CA VAL A 290 -3.38 14.77 -16.08
C VAL A 290 -3.90 14.97 -14.68
N SER A 291 -3.26 15.87 -13.93
CA SER A 291 -3.68 16.23 -12.57
C SER A 291 -4.12 17.68 -12.55
N LEU A 292 -5.35 17.91 -12.11
CA LEU A 292 -5.90 19.24 -11.89
C LEU A 292 -5.96 19.50 -10.40
N GLY A 293 -5.48 20.66 -9.97
CA GLY A 293 -5.54 21.10 -8.58
C GLY A 293 -5.92 22.57 -8.49
N ALA A 294 -6.22 23.00 -7.28
CA ALA A 294 -6.29 24.41 -6.94
C ALA A 294 -5.88 24.54 -5.47
N ALA A 295 -5.12 25.58 -5.17
CA ALA A 295 -4.85 25.99 -3.80
C ALA A 295 -5.06 27.49 -3.68
N THR A 296 -5.25 27.96 -2.46
CA THR A 296 -5.57 29.37 -2.19
C THR A 296 -4.36 30.29 -2.36
N ASP A 297 -3.15 29.73 -2.37
CA ASP A 297 -1.87 30.43 -2.51
C ASP A 297 -1.33 30.44 -3.96
N THR A 298 -1.56 29.38 -4.71
CA THR A 298 -1.03 29.17 -6.08
C THR A 298 -2.10 29.23 -7.16
N GLY A 299 -3.37 29.36 -6.76
CA GLY A 299 -4.50 29.37 -7.68
C GLY A 299 -4.75 28.00 -8.34
N PRO A 300 -5.42 27.97 -9.50
CA PRO A 300 -5.57 26.76 -10.30
C PRO A 300 -4.21 26.26 -10.81
N ARG A 301 -4.00 24.95 -10.77
CA ARG A 301 -2.77 24.30 -11.25
C ARG A 301 -3.07 23.05 -12.06
N VAL A 302 -2.23 22.81 -13.06
CA VAL A 302 -2.31 21.65 -13.95
C VAL A 302 -0.94 20.98 -13.98
N ARG A 303 -0.92 19.65 -13.83
CA ARG A 303 0.25 18.82 -14.11
C ARG A 303 -0.06 17.87 -15.25
N LEU A 304 0.79 17.87 -16.27
CA LEU A 304 0.77 16.93 -17.38
C LEU A 304 2.02 16.06 -17.30
N GLY A 305 1.83 14.78 -16.98
CA GLY A 305 2.90 13.79 -16.93
C GLY A 305 2.86 12.92 -18.18
N TRP A 306 4.02 12.65 -18.76
CA TRP A 306 4.24 11.61 -19.76
C TRP A 306 5.29 10.64 -19.23
N GLU A 307 5.00 9.35 -19.29
CA GLU A 307 5.93 8.30 -18.90
C GLU A 307 6.01 7.26 -20.01
N ARG A 308 7.23 6.86 -20.35
CA ARG A 308 7.53 5.62 -21.06
C ARG A 308 8.20 4.65 -20.09
N PRO A 309 7.46 3.68 -19.54
CA PRO A 309 7.95 2.80 -18.47
C PRO A 309 9.12 1.90 -18.89
N TRP A 310 9.33 1.73 -20.19
CA TRP A 310 10.45 0.98 -20.75
C TRP A 310 10.79 1.47 -22.16
N VAL A 311 12.04 1.87 -22.38
CA VAL A 311 12.54 2.38 -23.68
C VAL A 311 13.38 1.33 -24.42
N ASN A 312 13.92 0.34 -23.70
CA ASN A 312 14.82 -0.67 -24.23
C ASN A 312 14.68 -2.02 -23.47
N ASP A 313 15.38 -3.02 -23.98
CA ASP A 313 15.50 -4.37 -23.40
C ASP A 313 16.24 -4.40 -22.04
N LYS A 314 16.89 -3.29 -21.64
CA LYS A 314 17.50 -3.12 -20.31
C LYS A 314 16.54 -2.53 -19.29
N GLY A 315 15.30 -2.22 -19.67
CA GLY A 315 14.26 -1.71 -18.77
C GLY A 315 14.47 -0.25 -18.34
N HIS A 316 15.24 0.54 -19.09
CA HIS A 316 15.35 1.96 -18.78
C HIS A 316 13.99 2.63 -19.01
N SER A 317 13.66 3.68 -18.26
CA SER A 317 12.44 4.46 -18.43
C SER A 317 12.77 5.93 -18.66
N ILE A 318 11.82 6.65 -19.27
CA ILE A 318 11.90 8.11 -19.41
C ILE A 318 10.56 8.70 -19.00
N SER A 319 10.60 9.81 -18.28
CA SER A 319 9.41 10.58 -17.93
C SER A 319 9.63 12.07 -18.14
N ALA A 320 8.54 12.79 -18.33
CA ALA A 320 8.54 14.25 -18.32
C ALA A 320 7.27 14.76 -17.66
N ASP A 321 7.40 15.75 -16.78
CA ASP A 321 6.30 16.38 -16.09
C ASP A 321 6.31 17.89 -16.37
N LEU A 322 5.21 18.39 -16.91
CA LEU A 322 4.94 19.82 -17.06
C LEU A 322 3.97 20.24 -15.96
N PHE A 323 4.36 21.20 -15.14
CA PHE A 323 3.52 21.82 -14.12
C PHE A 323 3.29 23.30 -14.46
N VAL A 324 2.05 23.74 -14.37
CA VAL A 324 1.64 25.12 -14.65
C VAL A 324 0.64 25.57 -13.60
N SER A 325 0.94 26.67 -12.94
CA SER A 325 0.08 27.43 -12.05
C SER A 325 0.26 28.93 -12.33
N GLU A 326 -0.48 29.79 -11.63
CA GLU A 326 -0.34 31.25 -11.77
C GLU A 326 1.09 31.71 -11.44
N PRO A 327 1.68 31.41 -10.26
CA PRO A 327 3.03 31.88 -9.93
C PRO A 327 4.16 30.96 -10.41
N GLU A 328 3.90 29.71 -10.79
CA GLU A 328 4.96 28.73 -11.07
C GLU A 328 4.69 27.95 -12.35
N GLN A 329 5.72 27.87 -13.20
CA GLN A 329 5.75 26.94 -14.33
C GLN A 329 7.06 26.16 -14.31
N SER A 330 6.97 24.83 -14.39
CA SER A 330 8.14 23.96 -14.38
C SER A 330 8.00 22.78 -15.34
N LEU A 331 9.12 22.40 -15.93
CA LEU A 331 9.27 21.23 -16.78
C LEU A 331 10.42 20.38 -16.22
N THR A 332 10.13 19.14 -15.88
CA THR A 332 11.15 18.15 -15.51
C THR A 332 11.17 17.01 -16.52
N ALA A 333 12.34 16.46 -16.75
CA ALA A 333 12.54 15.25 -17.53
C ALA A 333 13.52 14.34 -16.79
N ASP A 334 13.14 13.07 -16.61
CA ASP A 334 13.95 12.08 -15.91
C ASP A 334 14.21 10.87 -16.80
N TYR A 335 15.46 10.42 -16.84
CA TYR A 335 15.86 9.16 -17.47
C TYR A 335 16.42 8.20 -16.42
N ARG A 336 15.75 7.07 -16.23
CA ARG A 336 16.06 6.10 -15.19
C ARG A 336 16.65 4.82 -15.76
N ILE A 337 17.73 4.36 -15.14
CA ILE A 337 18.46 3.13 -15.47
C ILE A 337 18.38 2.17 -14.27
N PRO A 338 17.58 1.09 -14.34
CA PRO A 338 17.52 0.10 -13.28
C PRO A 338 18.81 -0.74 -13.22
N MET A 339 19.26 -1.04 -12.00
CA MET A 339 20.44 -1.86 -11.73
C MET A 339 20.03 -3.29 -11.35
N ARG A 340 20.35 -3.77 -10.13
CA ARG A 340 20.04 -5.14 -9.72
C ARG A 340 18.58 -5.28 -9.30
N ASN A 341 18.12 -4.44 -8.38
CA ASN A 341 16.72 -4.36 -7.97
C ASN A 341 16.01 -3.23 -8.72
N ILE A 342 15.21 -3.59 -9.71
CA ILE A 342 14.64 -2.64 -10.67
C ILE A 342 13.87 -1.49 -10.01
N THR A 343 13.15 -1.76 -8.92
CA THR A 343 12.34 -0.76 -8.23
C THR A 343 13.13 0.09 -7.24
N ARG A 344 14.17 -0.48 -6.64
CA ARG A 344 14.83 0.05 -5.43
C ARG A 344 16.30 0.40 -5.63
N ASP A 345 16.85 0.07 -6.79
CA ASP A 345 18.26 0.16 -7.10
C ASP A 345 18.42 0.66 -8.54
N TYR A 346 18.62 1.96 -8.70
CA TYR A 346 18.68 2.62 -10.01
C TYR A 346 19.58 3.86 -9.99
N VAL A 347 19.94 4.30 -11.19
CA VAL A 347 20.54 5.63 -11.45
C VAL A 347 19.51 6.44 -12.22
N SER A 348 19.40 7.72 -11.92
CA SER A 348 18.53 8.63 -12.67
C SER A 348 19.29 9.88 -13.10
N PHE A 349 18.88 10.42 -14.25
CA PHE A 349 19.39 11.68 -14.79
C PHE A 349 18.20 12.61 -14.99
N GLU A 350 18.15 13.65 -14.18
CA GLU A 350 17.07 14.62 -14.15
C GLU A 350 17.53 15.94 -14.74
N ALA A 351 16.69 16.53 -15.59
CA ALA A 351 16.83 17.89 -16.08
C ALA A 351 15.55 18.66 -15.72
N GLY A 352 15.70 19.81 -15.08
CA GLY A 352 14.59 20.67 -14.66
C GLY A 352 14.77 22.09 -15.15
N TYR A 353 13.67 22.71 -15.58
CA TYR A 353 13.57 24.15 -15.76
C TYR A 353 12.35 24.65 -14.99
N GLN A 354 12.51 25.73 -14.23
CA GLN A 354 11.46 26.33 -13.44
C GLN A 354 11.52 27.84 -13.55
N PHE A 355 10.37 28.45 -13.82
CA PHE A 355 10.11 29.87 -13.62
C PHE A 355 9.15 30.03 -12.45
N ILE A 356 9.43 30.98 -11.56
CA ILE A 356 8.57 31.30 -10.42
C ILE A 356 8.54 32.80 -10.15
N GLU A 357 7.33 33.34 -10.07
CA GLU A 357 7.02 34.66 -9.51
C GLU A 357 6.69 34.47 -8.02
N TYR A 358 7.49 35.08 -7.14
CA TYR A 358 7.32 34.90 -5.70
C TYR A 358 6.14 35.75 -5.21
N PRO A 359 5.13 35.15 -4.53
CA PRO A 359 3.95 35.90 -4.10
C PRO A 359 4.28 37.03 -3.12
N ASN A 360 3.66 38.20 -3.30
CA ASN A 360 3.87 39.41 -2.49
C ASN A 360 5.32 39.93 -2.49
N THR A 361 6.06 39.66 -3.55
CA THR A 361 7.40 40.19 -3.78
C THR A 361 7.53 40.53 -5.26
N SER A 362 8.43 41.43 -5.60
CA SER A 362 8.83 41.72 -6.99
C SER A 362 9.84 40.71 -7.54
N ILE A 363 10.18 39.68 -6.76
CA ILE A 363 11.21 38.69 -7.10
C ILE A 363 10.66 37.68 -8.11
N GLU A 364 11.33 37.61 -9.26
CA GLU A 364 11.20 36.54 -10.24
C GLU A 364 12.46 35.65 -10.24
N SER A 365 12.30 34.36 -10.56
CA SER A 365 13.43 33.44 -10.63
C SER A 365 13.28 32.42 -11.75
N GLU A 366 14.36 32.25 -12.51
CA GLU A 366 14.56 31.19 -13.48
C GLU A 366 15.63 30.22 -13.00
N THR A 367 15.24 28.97 -12.75
CA THR A 367 16.12 27.90 -12.29
C THR A 367 16.28 26.83 -13.37
N LEU A 368 17.53 26.53 -13.73
CA LEU A 368 17.93 25.36 -14.51
C LEU A 368 18.64 24.37 -13.58
N SER A 369 18.18 23.11 -13.55
CA SER A 369 18.81 22.04 -12.79
C SER A 369 19.20 20.85 -13.68
N LEU A 370 20.36 20.28 -13.41
CA LEU A 370 20.81 19.01 -13.98
C LEU A 370 21.32 18.14 -12.83
N SER A 371 20.61 17.06 -12.54
CA SER A 371 20.92 16.18 -11.41
C SER A 371 21.19 14.76 -11.86
N THR A 372 22.18 14.12 -11.25
CA THR A 372 22.38 12.67 -11.35
C THR A 372 22.16 12.08 -9.98
N HIS A 373 21.29 11.08 -9.88
CA HIS A 373 20.98 10.40 -8.62
C HIS A 373 21.35 8.93 -8.68
N ARG A 374 21.72 8.39 -7.53
CA ARG A 374 22.00 6.97 -7.31
C ARG A 374 21.17 6.51 -6.13
N TYR A 375 20.07 5.81 -6.42
CA TYR A 375 19.16 5.28 -5.41
C TYR A 375 19.44 3.83 -5.11
N TRP A 376 19.58 3.45 -3.84
CA TRP A 376 19.63 2.05 -3.44
C TRP A 376 18.93 1.81 -2.10
N GLN A 377 18.34 0.62 -1.96
CA GLN A 377 17.76 0.14 -0.71
C GLN A 377 18.15 -1.32 -0.54
N TYR A 378 18.72 -1.65 0.62
CA TYR A 378 19.10 -3.03 0.95
C TYR A 378 17.87 -3.90 1.16
N ASP A 379 18.00 -5.20 0.85
CA ASP A 379 16.95 -6.17 1.15
C ASP A 379 16.65 -6.16 2.66
N GLU A 380 15.37 -6.22 3.03
CA GLU A 380 14.86 -6.14 4.41
C GLU A 380 15.09 -4.80 5.15
N SER A 381 15.81 -3.84 4.56
CA SER A 381 15.90 -2.48 5.10
C SER A 381 14.73 -1.61 4.62
N PRO A 382 14.08 -0.82 5.48
CA PRO A 382 13.05 0.12 5.04
C PRO A 382 13.63 1.46 4.55
N TRP A 383 14.96 1.63 4.63
CA TRP A 383 15.66 2.86 4.29
C TRP A 383 16.13 2.88 2.84
N GLN A 384 15.70 3.91 2.10
CA GLN A 384 16.21 4.23 0.77
C GLN A 384 17.29 5.30 0.87
N HIS A 385 18.43 5.01 0.27
CA HIS A 385 19.57 5.91 0.17
C HIS A 385 19.58 6.56 -1.21
N ASP A 386 19.99 7.82 -1.27
CA ASP A 386 20.23 8.58 -2.51
C ASP A 386 21.57 9.30 -2.41
N PHE A 387 22.44 9.10 -3.38
CA PHE A 387 23.59 9.97 -3.61
C PHE A 387 23.35 10.78 -4.87
N SER A 388 23.37 12.11 -4.73
CA SER A 388 23.05 13.03 -5.82
C SER A 388 24.25 13.90 -6.19
N LEU A 389 24.30 14.35 -7.44
CA LEU A 389 25.15 15.44 -7.89
C LEU A 389 24.28 16.38 -8.72
N THR A 390 24.06 17.59 -8.24
CA THR A 390 23.17 18.57 -8.85
C THR A 390 23.95 19.79 -9.31
N TYR A 391 23.87 20.13 -10.60
CA TYR A 391 24.19 21.46 -11.08
C TYR A 391 22.92 22.30 -11.06
N LEU A 392 22.95 23.44 -10.37
CA LEU A 392 21.84 24.39 -10.28
C LEU A 392 22.34 25.75 -10.76
N LYS A 393 21.64 26.34 -11.71
CA LYS A 393 21.86 27.72 -12.14
C LYS A 393 20.55 28.48 -11.95
N GLU A 394 20.58 29.52 -11.14
CA GLU A 394 19.43 30.38 -10.90
C GLU A 394 19.77 31.80 -11.32
N THR A 395 18.85 32.42 -12.06
CA THR A 395 18.86 33.86 -12.34
C THR A 395 17.68 34.45 -11.62
N TYR A 396 17.90 35.45 -10.78
CA TYR A 396 16.86 36.08 -9.97
C TYR A 396 17.03 37.60 -9.97
N ASP A 397 15.92 38.30 -9.78
CA ASP A 397 15.97 39.73 -9.52
C ASP A 397 16.37 39.97 -8.04
N ASP A 398 17.46 40.72 -7.83
CA ASP A 398 17.97 41.05 -6.48
C ASP A 398 17.51 42.46 -6.03
N GLY A 399 16.56 43.07 -6.74
CA GLY A 399 15.92 44.32 -6.32
C GLY A 399 16.82 45.55 -6.36
N ASP A 400 17.86 45.54 -7.18
CA ASP A 400 18.74 46.70 -7.44
C ASP A 400 18.84 47.00 -8.96
N ALA A 401 17.78 46.64 -9.71
CA ALA A 401 17.63 46.78 -11.16
C ALA A 401 18.67 46.01 -12.01
N SER A 402 19.29 44.96 -11.47
CA SER A 402 20.16 44.04 -12.20
C SER A 402 19.91 42.59 -11.82
N GLU A 403 19.72 41.73 -12.83
CA GLU A 403 19.65 40.28 -12.65
C GLU A 403 20.94 39.73 -12.01
N ALA A 404 20.79 38.99 -10.91
CA ALA A 404 21.86 38.22 -10.32
C ALA A 404 21.80 36.78 -10.84
N THR A 405 22.96 36.18 -11.12
CA THR A 405 23.05 34.77 -11.51
C THR A 405 23.95 34.04 -10.53
N THR A 406 23.49 32.90 -10.03
CA THR A 406 24.29 32.00 -9.20
C THR A 406 24.27 30.59 -9.74
N SER A 407 25.45 30.00 -9.90
CA SER A 407 25.67 28.62 -10.30
C SER A 407 26.27 27.81 -9.16
N LEU A 408 25.70 26.64 -8.87
CA LEU A 408 26.13 25.72 -7.81
C LEU A 408 26.32 24.31 -8.38
N ILE A 409 27.39 23.63 -7.96
CA ILE A 409 27.57 22.19 -8.14
C ILE A 409 27.52 21.55 -6.76
N MET A 410 26.48 20.77 -6.52
CA MET A 410 26.09 20.27 -5.21
C MET A 410 26.03 18.75 -5.18
N PRO A 411 27.12 18.05 -4.80
CA PRO A 411 27.02 16.71 -4.28
C PRO A 411 26.10 16.69 -3.06
N GLY A 412 25.22 15.69 -3.01
CA GLY A 412 24.29 15.50 -1.91
C GLY A 412 24.13 14.04 -1.53
N TYR A 413 23.63 13.83 -0.33
CA TYR A 413 23.21 12.53 0.16
C TYR A 413 21.90 12.68 0.90
N SER A 414 20.95 11.78 0.63
CA SER A 414 19.71 11.69 1.38
C SER A 414 19.39 10.27 1.81
N LEU A 415 18.61 10.18 2.89
CA LEU A 415 18.11 8.96 3.47
C LEU A 415 16.61 9.13 3.72
N THR A 416 15.81 8.24 3.15
CA THR A 416 14.35 8.29 3.22
C THR A 416 13.79 6.99 3.81
N PHE A 417 12.86 7.11 4.74
CA PHE A 417 12.01 6.03 5.24
C PHE A 417 10.56 6.43 4.96
N LEU A 418 9.82 5.54 4.32
CA LEU A 418 8.40 5.71 4.05
C LEU A 418 7.68 4.39 4.23
N GLU A 419 6.72 4.38 5.13
CA GLU A 419 5.79 3.27 5.33
C GLU A 419 4.37 3.85 5.35
N LYS A 420 3.47 3.32 4.53
CA LYS A 420 2.07 3.72 4.49
C LYS A 420 1.18 2.55 4.13
N ASP A 421 -0.03 2.55 4.68
CA ASP A 421 -1.00 1.48 4.48
C ASP A 421 -1.83 1.62 3.19
N ASP A 422 -2.03 2.84 2.70
CA ASP A 422 -2.81 3.13 1.49
C ASP A 422 -2.22 4.33 0.72
N GLU A 423 -2.39 4.35 -0.60
CA GLU A 423 -1.87 5.43 -1.46
C GLU A 423 -2.68 6.73 -1.35
N LEU A 424 -3.99 6.66 -1.09
CA LEU A 424 -4.91 7.79 -1.13
C LEU A 424 -5.46 8.16 0.24
N ASN A 425 -5.72 7.18 1.11
CA ASN A 425 -6.35 7.39 2.43
C ASN A 425 -5.53 6.74 3.55
N VAL A 426 -4.33 7.29 3.77
CA VAL A 426 -3.40 6.85 4.81
C VAL A 426 -4.06 6.89 6.19
N GLN A 427 -4.31 5.73 6.81
CA GLN A 427 -4.74 5.65 8.23
C GLN A 427 -3.53 5.56 9.15
N ASN A 428 -2.50 4.83 8.72
CA ASN A 428 -1.24 4.67 9.42
C ASN A 428 -0.10 4.87 8.43
N GLY A 429 0.75 5.85 8.72
CA GLY A 429 1.88 6.14 7.87
C GLY A 429 2.99 6.86 8.63
N GLN A 430 4.21 6.62 8.20
CA GLN A 430 5.42 7.18 8.77
C GLN A 430 6.33 7.61 7.63
N TYR A 431 6.82 8.83 7.72
CA TYR A 431 7.76 9.40 6.77
C TYR A 431 8.89 10.05 7.54
N PHE A 432 10.12 9.79 7.10
CA PHE A 432 11.30 10.46 7.60
C PHE A 432 12.25 10.68 6.43
N HIS A 433 12.73 11.91 6.26
CA HIS A 433 13.69 12.26 5.25
C HIS A 433 14.79 13.13 5.85
N VAL A 434 16.03 12.79 5.55
CA VAL A 434 17.18 13.65 5.87
C VAL A 434 18.02 13.80 4.62
N SER A 435 18.38 15.03 4.29
CA SER A 435 19.23 15.34 3.16
C SER A 435 20.31 16.35 3.54
N THR A 436 21.45 16.25 2.86
CA THR A 436 22.53 17.25 2.94
C THR A 436 23.15 17.44 1.58
N GLN A 437 23.34 18.69 1.19
CA GLN A 437 23.96 19.14 -0.05
C GLN A 437 25.13 20.08 0.26
N LEU A 438 26.19 19.98 -0.53
CA LEU A 438 27.44 20.71 -0.32
C LEU A 438 27.85 21.40 -1.63
N GLY A 439 28.06 22.71 -1.63
CA GLY A 439 28.69 23.44 -2.74
C GLY A 439 30.03 24.04 -2.30
N ARG A 440 30.98 24.12 -3.23
CA ARG A 440 32.28 24.76 -2.99
C ARG A 440 32.69 25.64 -4.16
N ASP A 441 33.14 26.84 -3.83
CA ASP A 441 33.56 27.87 -4.79
C ASP A 441 34.65 27.36 -5.76
N ASN A 442 35.67 26.70 -5.23
CA ASN A 442 36.79 26.15 -6.00
C ASN A 442 36.45 24.85 -6.77
N PHE A 443 35.19 24.43 -6.78
CA PHE A 443 34.71 23.24 -7.48
C PHE A 443 33.51 23.55 -8.39
N GLY A 444 33.50 24.75 -8.97
CA GLY A 444 32.52 25.17 -9.98
C GLY A 444 31.19 25.70 -9.42
N SER A 445 31.11 25.93 -8.10
CA SER A 445 30.04 26.75 -7.51
C SER A 445 30.51 28.20 -7.39
N ASP A 446 29.59 29.16 -7.29
CA ASP A 446 29.96 30.56 -7.03
C ASP A 446 30.18 30.84 -5.53
N ILE A 447 29.56 30.01 -4.66
CA ILE A 447 29.67 30.12 -3.21
C ILE A 447 29.97 28.76 -2.54
N ASN A 448 30.51 28.83 -1.32
CA ASN A 448 30.55 27.69 -0.42
C ASN A 448 29.21 27.58 0.28
N ILE A 449 28.57 26.41 0.22
CA ILE A 449 27.27 26.19 0.85
C ILE A 449 27.19 24.79 1.44
N VAL A 450 26.54 24.67 2.59
CA VAL A 450 26.08 23.42 3.18
C VAL A 450 24.61 23.61 3.51
N LYS A 451 23.73 22.86 2.85
CA LYS A 451 22.30 22.85 3.12
C LYS A 451 21.93 21.49 3.69
N SER A 452 21.28 21.47 4.84
CA SER A 452 20.76 20.25 5.45
C SER A 452 19.28 20.42 5.77
N VAL A 453 18.49 19.40 5.48
CA VAL A 453 17.04 19.35 5.73
C VAL A 453 16.70 18.04 6.44
N LEU A 454 15.81 18.13 7.42
CA LEU A 454 15.23 17.02 8.16
C LEU A 454 13.72 17.18 8.18
N GLU A 455 13.01 16.18 7.67
CA GLU A 455 11.55 16.13 7.62
C GLU A 455 11.04 14.87 8.30
N GLY A 456 9.91 14.99 8.97
CA GLY A 456 9.24 13.87 9.61
C GLY A 456 7.73 14.04 9.61
N ALA A 457 7.02 12.95 9.34
CA ALA A 457 5.57 12.90 9.50
C ALA A 457 5.11 11.54 10.04
N LEU A 458 4.11 11.59 10.93
CA LEU A 458 3.45 10.43 11.52
C LEU A 458 1.95 10.61 11.38
N ILE A 459 1.28 9.61 10.83
CA ILE A 459 -0.17 9.50 10.77
C ILE A 459 -0.54 8.23 11.51
N HIS A 460 -1.44 8.34 12.47
CA HIS A 460 -1.95 7.19 13.21
C HIS A 460 -3.46 7.32 13.44
N THR A 461 -4.19 6.25 13.17
CA THR A 461 -5.63 6.16 13.41
C THR A 461 -5.92 5.08 14.43
N PHE A 462 -6.67 5.44 15.48
CA PHE A 462 -7.09 4.53 16.54
C PHE A 462 -8.61 4.51 16.71
N ALA A 463 -9.12 3.39 17.22
CA ALA A 463 -10.56 3.11 17.37
C ALA A 463 -11.38 3.43 16.10
N ASP A 464 -10.78 3.20 14.92
CA ASP A 464 -11.33 3.37 13.57
C ASP A 464 -11.92 4.76 13.25
N LYS A 465 -11.70 5.76 14.12
CA LYS A 465 -12.36 7.08 14.03
C LYS A 465 -11.44 8.24 14.36
N HIS A 466 -10.44 8.04 15.21
CA HIS A 466 -9.60 9.11 15.74
C HIS A 466 -8.26 9.09 15.04
N ARG A 467 -7.98 10.10 14.24
CA ARG A 467 -6.77 10.21 13.44
C ARG A 467 -5.92 11.37 13.94
N VAL A 468 -4.64 11.11 14.17
CA VAL A 468 -3.67 12.13 14.57
C VAL A 468 -2.58 12.18 13.51
N THR A 469 -2.26 13.39 13.05
CA THR A 469 -1.18 13.67 12.13
C THR A 469 -0.19 14.61 12.83
N VAL A 470 1.07 14.23 12.88
CA VAL A 470 2.18 15.05 13.39
C VAL A 470 3.16 15.25 12.25
N ARG A 471 3.60 16.48 12.02
CA ARG A 471 4.59 16.82 10.99
C ARG A 471 5.64 17.78 11.55
N GLY A 472 6.83 17.74 11.01
CA GLY A 472 7.83 18.77 11.29
C GLY A 472 8.95 18.78 10.27
N GLU A 473 9.56 19.96 10.11
CA GLU A 473 10.66 20.22 9.20
C GLU A 473 11.70 21.10 9.90
N LEU A 474 12.96 20.72 9.79
CA LEU A 474 14.11 21.50 10.24
C LEU A 474 15.06 21.71 9.07
N GLY A 475 15.55 22.93 8.91
CA GLY A 475 16.46 23.30 7.84
C GLY A 475 17.60 24.18 8.34
N ALA A 476 18.80 23.99 7.78
CA ALA A 476 19.93 24.87 8.02
C ALA A 476 20.80 25.05 6.77
N ILE A 477 21.15 26.30 6.48
CA ILE A 477 22.09 26.71 5.45
C ILE A 477 23.28 27.38 6.12
N LYS A 478 24.47 26.87 5.84
CA LYS A 478 25.73 27.52 6.18
C LYS A 478 26.44 27.90 4.89
N THR A 479 26.76 29.17 4.73
CA THR A 479 27.44 29.69 3.53
C THR A 479 28.42 30.81 3.90
N ASN A 480 29.37 31.08 3.01
CA ASN A 480 30.25 32.24 3.10
C ASN A 480 29.57 33.55 2.66
N ASP A 481 28.56 33.48 1.78
CA ASP A 481 27.83 34.64 1.30
C ASP A 481 26.35 34.30 1.10
N PHE A 482 25.48 34.84 1.96
CA PHE A 482 24.05 34.51 1.93
C PHE A 482 23.25 35.30 0.88
N SER A 483 23.70 36.50 0.50
CA SER A 483 23.00 37.25 -0.55
C SER A 483 23.10 36.54 -1.91
N GLN A 484 24.21 35.83 -2.15
CA GLN A 484 24.38 34.98 -3.32
C GLN A 484 23.71 33.60 -3.20
N VAL A 485 23.06 33.25 -2.08
CA VAL A 485 22.31 31.99 -2.03
C VAL A 485 21.08 32.13 -2.92
N PRO A 486 20.87 31.26 -3.91
CA PRO A 486 19.71 31.32 -4.77
C PRO A 486 18.39 31.22 -4.00
N THR A 487 17.40 32.03 -4.38
CA THR A 487 16.10 32.13 -3.71
C THR A 487 15.37 30.80 -3.67
N SER A 488 15.50 29.96 -4.71
CA SER A 488 14.88 28.63 -4.79
C SER A 488 15.33 27.66 -3.67
N ILE A 489 16.53 27.86 -3.11
CA ILE A 489 17.07 26.99 -2.07
C ILE A 489 17.13 27.63 -0.68
N ARG A 490 16.73 28.90 -0.52
CA ARG A 490 16.53 29.53 0.80
C ARG A 490 15.33 28.92 1.52
N PHE A 491 15.24 29.13 2.84
CA PHE A 491 14.11 28.63 3.62
C PHE A 491 13.02 29.68 3.79
N TYR A 492 11.77 29.23 3.67
CA TYR A 492 10.56 30.01 3.87
C TYR A 492 9.55 29.19 4.66
N ALA A 493 8.73 29.85 5.47
CA ALA A 493 7.60 29.23 6.15
C ALA A 493 6.28 29.93 5.77
N GLY A 494 5.16 29.29 6.08
CA GLY A 494 3.81 29.76 5.72
C GLY A 494 3.24 29.04 4.49
N GLY A 495 1.91 28.86 4.50
CA GLY A 495 1.17 28.13 3.47
C GLY A 495 0.69 26.75 3.92
N ASP A 496 0.10 25.99 2.99
CA ASP A 496 -0.69 24.79 3.26
C ASP A 496 0.07 23.63 3.94
N GLN A 497 1.37 23.48 3.65
CA GLN A 497 2.24 22.41 4.18
C GLN A 497 3.26 22.91 5.22
N SER A 498 3.15 24.16 5.66
CA SER A 498 4.10 24.78 6.60
C SER A 498 3.36 25.32 7.83
N ILE A 499 2.97 26.60 7.80
CA ILE A 499 2.20 27.25 8.87
C ILE A 499 0.91 27.78 8.24
N ARG A 500 -0.20 27.06 8.40
CA ARG A 500 -1.50 27.51 7.90
C ARG A 500 -1.92 28.77 8.65
N GLY A 501 -2.68 29.65 8.01
CA GLY A 501 -3.02 31.00 8.50
C GLY A 501 -2.26 32.08 7.76
N PHE A 502 -1.08 31.77 7.21
CA PHE A 502 -0.21 32.69 6.47
C PHE A 502 -0.17 32.40 4.98
N GLN A 503 0.28 33.36 4.18
CA GLN A 503 0.52 33.11 2.76
C GLN A 503 1.62 32.07 2.58
N TYR A 504 1.66 31.46 1.40
CA TYR A 504 2.82 30.71 0.97
C TYR A 504 4.07 31.58 1.06
N ARG A 505 5.10 31.08 1.77
CA ARG A 505 6.41 31.73 1.95
C ARG A 505 6.44 33.09 2.66
N ASP A 506 5.36 33.47 3.33
CA ASP A 506 5.21 34.76 4.01
C ASP A 506 6.16 34.93 5.22
N ILE A 507 6.41 33.82 5.93
CA ILE A 507 7.18 33.82 7.17
C ILE A 507 8.65 33.60 6.84
N SER A 508 9.39 34.71 6.72
CA SER A 508 10.83 34.73 6.51
C SER A 508 11.45 36.08 6.92
N PRO A 509 12.79 36.23 6.96
CA PRO A 509 13.42 37.54 7.05
C PRO A 509 12.95 38.45 5.92
N LYS A 510 12.68 39.72 6.25
CA LYS A 510 12.29 40.73 5.27
C LYS A 510 13.42 41.72 5.00
N ALA A 511 13.57 42.16 3.77
CA ALA A 511 14.55 43.17 3.38
C ALA A 511 13.89 44.25 2.51
N SER A 512 14.55 45.41 2.43
CA SER A 512 14.16 46.49 1.53
C SER A 512 14.63 46.13 0.13
N VAL A 513 13.70 45.96 -0.81
CA VAL A 513 13.93 45.57 -2.22
C VAL A 513 13.38 46.70 -3.09
N ILE A 514 14.10 47.11 -4.14
CA ILE A 514 13.58 48.08 -5.11
C ILE A 514 12.84 47.29 -6.18
N ASP A 515 11.54 47.54 -6.29
CA ASP A 515 10.70 46.96 -7.33
C ASP A 515 11.23 47.41 -8.72
N PRO A 516 11.57 46.48 -9.62
CA PRO A 516 12.15 46.78 -10.93
C PRO A 516 11.16 47.47 -11.88
N ASP A 517 9.85 47.25 -11.69
CA ASP A 517 8.79 47.84 -12.51
C ASP A 517 8.40 49.24 -12.04
N THR A 518 8.34 49.45 -10.72
CA THR A 518 7.88 50.73 -10.13
C THR A 518 9.03 51.64 -9.71
N GLY A 519 10.21 51.09 -9.43
CA GLY A 519 11.37 51.81 -8.89
C GLY A 519 11.20 52.23 -7.43
N GLU A 520 10.16 51.77 -6.74
CA GLU A 520 9.91 52.06 -5.33
C GLU A 520 10.54 51.01 -4.41
N SER A 521 10.92 51.40 -3.19
CA SER A 521 11.48 50.47 -2.22
C SER A 521 10.36 49.85 -1.37
N GLU A 522 10.22 48.53 -1.45
CA GLU A 522 9.25 47.74 -0.69
C GLU A 522 9.95 46.81 0.32
N ILE A 523 9.23 46.39 1.37
CA ILE A 523 9.74 45.44 2.36
C ILE A 523 9.22 44.06 1.99
N GLU A 524 10.11 43.20 1.50
CA GLU A 524 9.77 41.91 0.91
C GLU A 524 10.42 40.72 1.64
N SER A 525 9.81 39.54 1.53
CA SER A 525 10.29 38.28 2.12
C SER A 525 11.44 37.68 1.31
N VAL A 526 12.66 37.67 1.88
CA VAL A 526 13.89 37.27 1.16
C VAL A 526 14.44 35.90 1.58
N GLY A 527 13.75 35.18 2.46
CA GLY A 527 14.16 33.83 2.87
C GLY A 527 15.25 33.81 3.95
N GLY A 528 15.32 32.69 4.68
CA GLY A 528 16.18 32.52 5.85
C GLY A 528 17.21 31.40 5.71
N LYS A 529 18.21 31.43 6.60
CA LYS A 529 19.23 30.37 6.77
C LYS A 529 18.71 29.16 7.53
N TYR A 530 17.73 29.34 8.41
CA TYR A 530 17.21 28.30 9.27
C TYR A 530 15.70 28.17 9.09
N LEU A 531 15.21 26.94 9.15
CA LEU A 531 13.79 26.61 9.14
C LEU A 531 13.47 25.75 10.34
N THR A 532 12.33 26.02 10.96
CA THR A 532 11.73 25.11 11.93
C THR A 532 10.23 25.20 11.78
N THR A 533 9.56 24.10 11.46
CA THR A 533 8.10 24.00 11.45
C THR A 533 7.66 22.73 12.19
N ALA A 534 6.52 22.81 12.84
CA ALA A 534 5.86 21.70 13.49
C ALA A 534 4.35 21.87 13.37
N SER A 535 3.66 20.75 13.15
CA SER A 535 2.20 20.73 13.03
C SER A 535 1.64 19.52 13.76
N VAL A 536 0.54 19.73 14.47
CA VAL A 536 -0.27 18.66 15.05
C VAL A 536 -1.71 18.86 14.61
N GLU A 537 -2.27 17.83 13.99
CA GLU A 537 -3.65 17.79 13.56
C GLU A 537 -4.36 16.58 14.14
N TYR A 538 -5.59 16.80 14.61
CA TYR A 538 -6.51 15.77 15.04
C TYR A 538 -7.75 15.80 14.16
N ALA A 539 -8.09 14.66 13.57
CA ALA A 539 -9.25 14.48 12.72
C ALA A 539 -10.16 13.35 13.24
N TYR A 540 -11.47 13.60 13.28
CA TYR A 540 -12.48 12.64 13.72
C TYR A 540 -13.41 12.25 12.56
N ARG A 541 -13.54 10.95 12.30
CA ARG A 541 -14.44 10.42 11.25
C ARG A 541 -15.91 10.53 11.69
N VAL A 542 -16.63 11.48 11.08
CA VAL A 542 -18.07 11.71 11.33
C VAL A 542 -18.97 10.88 10.40
N ALA A 543 -18.47 10.53 9.22
CA ALA A 543 -19.07 9.61 8.26
C ALA A 543 -17.96 8.94 7.43
N ASP A 544 -18.28 7.89 6.66
CA ASP A 544 -17.26 7.03 6.02
C ASP A 544 -16.20 7.80 5.20
N ASN A 545 -16.61 8.86 4.50
CA ASN A 545 -15.74 9.69 3.67
C ASN A 545 -15.51 11.11 4.24
N TRP A 546 -15.92 11.39 5.47
CA TRP A 546 -15.86 12.72 6.06
C TRP A 546 -15.19 12.71 7.43
N ARG A 547 -14.21 13.60 7.58
CA ARG A 547 -13.60 13.89 8.89
C ARG A 547 -13.75 15.37 9.21
N ILE A 548 -13.98 15.69 10.47
CA ILE A 548 -13.77 17.05 10.99
C ILE A 548 -12.38 17.10 11.60
N ALA A 549 -11.66 18.19 11.41
CA ALA A 549 -10.27 18.32 11.85
C ALA A 549 -10.05 19.61 12.63
N GLY A 550 -9.15 19.56 13.60
CA GLY A 550 -8.57 20.72 14.28
C GLY A 550 -7.06 20.58 14.32
N PHE A 551 -6.35 21.68 14.16
CA PHE A 551 -4.89 21.66 14.13
C PHE A 551 -4.27 22.88 14.80
N THR A 552 -2.98 22.75 15.10
CA THR A 552 -2.11 23.87 15.42
C THR A 552 -0.79 23.70 14.70
N ASP A 553 -0.28 24.79 14.14
CA ASP A 553 1.03 24.84 13.50
C ASP A 553 1.90 25.85 14.26
N ALA A 554 3.21 25.63 14.27
CA ALA A 554 4.19 26.55 14.83
C ALA A 554 5.48 26.48 14.04
N GLY A 555 6.13 27.62 13.81
CA GLY A 555 7.40 27.64 13.11
C GLY A 555 7.96 29.03 12.83
N THR A 556 9.10 29.06 12.15
CA THR A 556 9.76 30.26 11.68
C THR A 556 10.79 29.92 10.60
N ALA A 557 11.05 30.86 9.69
CA ALA A 557 12.25 30.88 8.87
C ALA A 557 13.07 32.13 9.23
N THR A 558 14.36 31.97 9.48
CA THR A 558 15.17 33.06 10.07
C THR A 558 16.66 32.97 9.75
N ASN A 559 17.37 34.08 9.95
CA ASN A 559 18.83 34.17 9.92
C ASN A 559 19.48 34.07 11.32
N ASP A 560 18.70 34.13 12.39
CA ASP A 560 19.16 34.02 13.77
C ASP A 560 18.22 33.16 14.63
N THR A 561 18.81 32.37 15.53
CA THR A 561 18.12 31.41 16.40
C THR A 561 17.32 32.05 17.53
N SER A 562 17.45 33.36 17.76
CA SER A 562 16.71 34.13 18.78
C SER A 562 15.30 34.57 18.35
N THR A 563 14.88 34.23 17.13
CA THR A 563 13.62 34.72 16.54
C THR A 563 12.38 34.13 17.21
N THR A 564 11.34 34.94 17.39
CA THR A 564 10.06 34.50 17.97
C THR A 564 9.33 33.57 17.01
N LEU A 565 8.81 32.45 17.55
CA LEU A 565 8.00 31.51 16.79
C LEU A 565 6.66 32.13 16.38
N THR A 566 6.29 31.92 15.13
CA THR A 566 4.94 32.17 14.62
C THR A 566 4.10 30.93 14.87
N TYR A 567 2.83 31.10 15.25
CA TYR A 567 1.93 29.97 15.48
C TYR A 567 0.57 30.21 14.86
N SER A 568 -0.18 29.13 14.64
CA SER A 568 -1.53 29.18 14.15
C SER A 568 -2.40 28.09 14.76
N VAL A 569 -3.70 28.34 14.72
CA VAL A 569 -4.72 27.36 15.06
C VAL A 569 -5.81 27.40 14.00
N GLY A 570 -6.40 26.24 13.73
CA GLY A 570 -7.48 26.19 12.77
C GLY A 570 -8.34 24.95 12.90
N SER A 571 -9.43 24.98 12.15
CA SER A 571 -10.37 23.87 12.03
C SER A 571 -10.72 23.66 10.57
N GLY A 572 -11.10 22.44 10.23
CA GLY A 572 -11.35 22.08 8.86
C GLY A 572 -12.15 20.79 8.73
N PHE A 573 -12.31 20.34 7.51
CA PHE A 573 -12.86 19.04 7.20
C PHE A 573 -12.06 18.36 6.10
N HIS A 574 -12.07 17.04 6.14
CA HIS A 574 -11.54 16.20 5.08
C HIS A 574 -12.69 15.50 4.40
N TRP A 575 -12.66 15.51 3.07
CA TRP A 575 -13.56 14.74 2.24
C TRP A 575 -12.75 13.79 1.37
N LEU A 576 -12.92 12.49 1.59
CA LEU A 576 -12.37 11.49 0.69
C LEU A 576 -13.28 11.37 -0.53
N SER A 577 -12.92 12.08 -1.61
CA SER A 577 -13.68 12.02 -2.85
C SER A 577 -13.28 10.80 -3.69
N PRO A 578 -14.10 10.38 -4.68
CA PRO A 578 -13.74 9.29 -5.59
C PRO A 578 -12.45 9.52 -6.39
N ILE A 579 -11.98 10.77 -6.48
CA ILE A 579 -10.78 11.17 -7.24
C ILE A 579 -9.60 11.54 -6.32
N GLY A 580 -9.74 11.39 -4.99
CA GLY A 580 -8.69 11.67 -4.01
C GLY A 580 -9.17 12.50 -2.80
N PRO A 581 -8.32 12.63 -1.77
CA PRO A 581 -8.65 13.40 -0.57
C PRO A 581 -8.65 14.92 -0.83
N VAL A 582 -9.66 15.59 -0.29
CA VAL A 582 -9.84 17.03 -0.27
C VAL A 582 -9.81 17.50 1.18
N ARG A 583 -9.01 18.51 1.50
CA ARG A 583 -8.92 19.07 2.85
C ARG A 583 -9.16 20.57 2.78
N VAL A 584 -10.06 21.06 3.61
CA VAL A 584 -10.41 22.48 3.68
C VAL A 584 -10.24 22.93 5.11
N TYR A 585 -9.52 24.03 5.32
CA TYR A 585 -9.29 24.59 6.64
C TYR A 585 -9.56 26.09 6.67
N VAL A 586 -10.04 26.57 7.81
CA VAL A 586 -9.97 27.99 8.18
C VAL A 586 -8.97 28.10 9.32
N ALA A 587 -7.97 28.94 9.12
CA ALA A 587 -6.82 29.08 9.98
C ALA A 587 -6.67 30.53 10.43
N ARG A 588 -6.26 30.71 11.70
CA ARG A 588 -5.86 32.01 12.24
C ARG A 588 -4.39 31.97 12.61
N GLY A 589 -3.59 32.82 11.96
CA GLY A 589 -2.16 32.98 12.21
C GLY A 589 -1.88 34.08 13.23
N PHE A 590 -0.85 33.88 14.04
CA PHE A 590 -0.33 34.83 15.02
C PHE A 590 1.19 34.95 14.84
N ALA A 591 1.62 36.06 14.26
CA ALA A 591 3.01 36.48 14.18
C ALA A 591 3.24 37.68 15.13
N PRO A 592 4.50 38.04 15.44
CA PRO A 592 4.79 39.16 16.35
C PRO A 592 4.18 40.50 15.92
N ASP A 593 4.06 40.71 14.62
CA ASP A 593 3.66 41.96 13.96
C ASP A 593 2.27 41.88 13.30
N GLU A 594 1.69 40.70 13.16
CA GLU A 594 0.41 40.52 12.47
C GLU A 594 -0.46 39.37 12.99
N THR A 595 -1.76 39.48 12.71
CA THR A 595 -2.72 38.39 12.91
C THR A 595 -3.55 38.25 11.65
N THR A 596 -3.56 37.04 11.09
CA THR A 596 -4.10 36.76 9.76
C THR A 596 -5.20 35.71 9.83
N TRP A 597 -6.14 35.75 8.89
CA TRP A 597 -7.13 34.72 8.67
C TRP A 597 -7.01 34.22 7.24
N ARG A 598 -6.92 32.90 7.06
CA ARG A 598 -6.87 32.30 5.73
C ARG A 598 -7.70 31.03 5.62
N LEU A 599 -8.27 30.87 4.44
CA LEU A 599 -8.82 29.61 3.97
C LEU A 599 -7.69 28.84 3.30
N HIS A 600 -7.61 27.54 3.53
CA HIS A 600 -6.68 26.63 2.87
C HIS A 600 -7.46 25.51 2.19
N LEU A 601 -7.08 25.16 0.96
CA LEU A 601 -7.68 24.09 0.17
C LEU A 601 -6.57 23.21 -0.38
N ILE A 602 -6.51 21.96 0.10
CA ILE A 602 -5.48 21.00 -0.26
C ILE A 602 -6.13 19.81 -0.98
N LEU A 603 -5.65 19.50 -2.17
CA LEU A 603 -6.05 18.35 -2.96
C LEU A 603 -4.86 17.40 -3.14
N GLY A 604 -5.06 16.13 -2.82
CA GLY A 604 -4.05 15.08 -2.98
C GLY A 604 -3.57 14.45 -1.67
N PRO A 605 -2.78 13.37 -1.78
CA PRO A 605 -2.37 12.53 -0.66
C PRO A 605 -1.56 13.30 0.40
N GLU A 606 -1.45 12.69 1.57
CA GLU A 606 -0.83 13.31 2.73
C GLU A 606 0.66 13.01 2.91
N LEU A 607 1.13 11.87 2.40
CA LEU A 607 2.49 11.35 2.46
C LEU A 607 2.94 10.83 1.09
#